data_AF-A0A373NW60-F1
#
_entry.id   AF-A0A373NW60-F1
#
_cell.length_a   1.000
_cell.length_b   1.000
_cell.length_c   1.000
_cell.angle_alpha   90.00
_cell.angle_beta   90.00
_cell.angle_gamma   90.00
#
_symmetry.space_group_name_H-M   'P 1'
#
loop_
_entity.id
_entity.type
_entity.pdbx_description
1 polymer ?
#
loop_
_entity_poly.entity_id
_entity_poly.type
_entity_poly.pdbx_seq_one_letter_code
_entity_poly.pdbx_strand_id
1 'polypeptide(L)'
;MNKDVMTDYYRNNPKDIVYEQLADNKQYHELLQKKIASQDALRSLISEEAWKRYLDLDAVGNELESFRLETMYLAGAADYEKLFK
;
A
#
# COMPACT_ATOMS: atom_id res chain seq x y z
N MET A 1 -13.78 -8.77 -18.30
CA MET A 1 -12.53 -8.03 -18.30
C MET A 1 -11.47 -8.96 -17.73
N ASN A 2 -10.65 -9.55 -18.61
CA ASN A 2 -9.70 -10.59 -18.21
C ASN A 2 -8.82 -10.12 -17.03
N LYS A 3 -8.55 -11.03 -16.08
CA LYS A 3 -7.68 -10.81 -14.92
C LYS A 3 -6.34 -10.19 -15.32
N ASP A 4 -5.77 -10.61 -16.44
CA ASP A 4 -4.51 -10.08 -16.95
C ASP A 4 -4.61 -8.58 -17.27
N VAL A 5 -5.71 -8.16 -17.90
CA VAL A 5 -5.97 -6.75 -18.23
C VAL A 5 -6.12 -5.89 -16.97
N MET A 6 -6.78 -6.42 -15.93
CA MET A 6 -6.91 -5.71 -14.65
C MET A 6 -5.61 -5.66 -13.85
N THR A 7 -4.80 -6.71 -13.97
CA THR A 7 -3.47 -6.77 -13.37
C THR A 7 -2.56 -5.73 -14.03
N ASP A 8 -2.55 -5.66 -15.35
CA ASP A 8 -1.79 -4.67 -16.11
C ASP A 8 -2.27 -3.25 -15.81
N TYR A 9 -3.58 -3.01 -15.72
CA TYR A 9 -4.12 -1.71 -15.36
C TYR A 9 -3.69 -1.27 -13.95
N TYR A 10 -3.82 -2.14 -12.95
CA TYR A 10 -3.43 -1.84 -11.57
C TYR A 10 -1.93 -1.58 -11.45
N ARG A 11 -1.08 -2.40 -12.09
CA ARG A 11 0.38 -2.24 -12.02
C ARG A 11 0.91 -1.01 -12.73
N ASN A 12 0.22 -0.55 -13.77
CA ASN A 12 0.60 0.67 -14.50
C ASN A 12 0.06 1.95 -13.84
N ASN A 13 -0.98 1.86 -13.00
CA ASN A 13 -1.60 3.02 -12.33
C ASN A 13 -1.83 2.81 -10.81
N PRO A 14 -0.89 2.17 -10.06
CA PRO A 14 -1.18 1.75 -8.68
C PRO A 14 -1.29 2.95 -7.75
N LYS A 15 -0.53 4.02 -8.05
CA LYS A 15 -0.54 5.26 -7.30
C LYS A 15 -1.87 5.98 -7.49
N ASP A 16 -2.35 6.12 -8.72
CA ASP A 16 -3.57 6.89 -8.99
C ASP A 16 -4.79 6.23 -8.30
N ILE A 17 -4.92 4.90 -8.38
CA ILE A 17 -6.03 4.18 -7.74
C ILE A 17 -6.02 4.34 -6.21
N VAL A 18 -4.86 4.11 -5.58
CA VAL A 18 -4.77 4.09 -4.11
C VAL A 18 -4.75 5.51 -3.54
N TYR A 19 -3.99 6.43 -4.15
CA TYR A 19 -3.94 7.82 -3.68
C TYR A 19 -5.26 8.55 -3.90
N GLU A 20 -5.97 8.35 -5.02
CA GLU A 20 -7.29 8.97 -5.21
C GLU A 20 -8.31 8.45 -4.20
N GLN A 21 -8.33 7.13 -3.94
CA GLN A 21 -9.26 6.56 -2.97
C GLN A 21 -8.96 6.94 -1.52
N LEU A 22 -7.69 7.18 -1.20
CA LEU A 22 -7.26 7.57 0.15
C LEU A 22 -7.06 9.08 0.32
N ALA A 23 -7.20 9.88 -0.75
CA ALA A 23 -6.91 11.32 -0.76
C ALA A 23 -7.68 12.05 0.35
N ASP A 24 -8.96 11.75 0.51
CA ASP A 24 -9.84 12.38 1.51
C ASP A 24 -10.04 11.51 2.75
N ASN A 25 -9.35 10.38 2.87
CA ASN A 25 -9.50 9.48 4.01
C ASN A 25 -8.74 10.02 5.22
N LYS A 26 -9.44 10.78 6.05
CA LYS A 26 -8.89 11.39 7.28
C LYS A 26 -8.20 10.36 8.19
N GLN A 27 -8.80 9.20 8.39
CA GLN A 27 -8.24 8.17 9.28
C GLN A 27 -6.92 7.62 8.75
N TYR A 28 -6.82 7.39 7.44
CA TYR A 28 -5.56 6.99 6.79
C TYR A 28 -4.47 8.02 7.03
N HIS A 29 -4.75 9.30 6.80
CA HIS A 29 -3.78 10.38 7.02
C HIS A 29 -3.35 10.51 8.49
N GLU A 30 -4.28 10.37 9.43
CA GLU A 30 -3.96 10.36 10.86
C GLU A 30 -3.02 9.19 11.24
N LEU A 31 -3.26 8.00 10.66
CA LEU A 31 -2.39 6.84 10.87
C LEU A 31 -1.02 7.02 10.22
N LEU A 32 -0.96 7.59 9.01
CA LEU A 32 0.28 7.89 8.32
C LEU A 32 1.15 8.88 9.12
N GLN A 33 0.55 9.94 9.65
CA GLN A 33 1.25 10.91 10.51
C GLN A 33 1.76 10.25 11.80
N LYS A 34 0.98 9.37 12.43
CA LYS A 34 1.44 8.59 13.60
C LYS A 34 2.61 7.66 13.26
N LYS A 35 2.59 7.03 12.07
CA LYS A 35 3.71 6.20 11.58
C LYS A 35 4.97 7.05 11.45
N ILE A 36 4.89 8.19 10.76
CA ILE A 36 6.02 9.12 10.56
C ILE A 36 6.58 9.59 11.90
N ALA A 37 5.73 10.07 12.82
CA ALA A 37 6.18 10.52 14.13
C ALA A 37 6.87 9.41 14.95
N SER A 38 6.39 8.17 14.85
CA SER A 38 7.01 7.01 15.51
C SER A 38 8.36 6.65 14.88
N GLN A 39 8.47 6.78 13.55
CA GLN A 39 9.72 6.57 12.82
C GLN A 39 10.79 7.61 13.19
N ASP A 40 10.39 8.88 13.27
CA ASP A 40 11.29 9.97 13.68
C ASP A 40 11.79 9.79 15.12
N ALA A 41 10.88 9.40 16.03
CA ALA A 41 11.26 9.06 17.40
C ALA A 41 12.24 7.89 17.44
N LEU A 42 11.97 6.81 16.70
CA LEU A 42 12.85 5.64 16.61
C LEU A 42 14.24 6.01 16.06
N ARG A 43 14.30 6.84 15.02
CA ARG A 43 15.55 7.27 14.39
C ARG A 43 16.51 7.93 15.37
N SER A 44 15.98 8.69 16.33
CA SER A 44 16.80 9.35 17.37
C SER A 44 17.41 8.39 18.40
N LEU A 45 16.89 7.15 18.50
CA LEU A 45 17.21 6.20 19.57
C LEU A 45 18.13 5.07 19.13
N ILE A 46 18.26 4.82 17.83
CA ILE A 46 18.96 3.63 17.32
C ILE A 46 20.22 3.99 16.53
N SER A 47 21.15 3.05 16.45
CA SER A 47 22.36 3.19 15.65
C SER A 47 22.06 3.22 14.15
N GLU A 48 23.02 3.69 13.36
CA GLU A 48 22.90 3.68 11.89
C GLU A 48 22.67 2.28 11.32
N GLU A 49 23.31 1.25 11.89
CA GLU A 49 23.13 -0.12 11.41
C GLU A 49 21.73 -0.66 11.73
N ALA A 50 21.21 -0.37 12.92
CA ALA A 50 19.84 -0.74 13.27
C ALA A 50 18.82 0.01 12.40
N TRP A 51 19.07 1.27 12.06
CA TRP A 51 18.22 2.04 11.15
C TRP A 51 18.20 1.46 9.73
N LYS A 52 19.35 1.03 9.19
CA LYS A 52 19.38 0.35 7.88
C LYS A 52 18.51 -0.92 7.88
N ARG A 53 18.66 -1.76 8.91
CA ARG A 53 17.84 -2.97 9.06
C ARG A 53 16.35 -2.66 9.22
N TYR A 54 16.03 -1.57 9.92
CA TYR A 54 14.66 -1.09 10.03
C TYR A 54 14.09 -0.63 8.69
N LEU A 55 14.85 0.10 7.88
CA LEU A 55 14.43 0.51 6.53
C LEU A 55 14.18 -0.69 5.61
N ASP A 56 15.05 -1.70 5.67
CA ASP A 56 14.86 -2.95 4.90
C ASP A 56 13.57 -3.65 5.33
N LEU A 57 13.28 -3.69 6.64
CA LEU A 57 12.04 -4.26 7.18
C LEU A 57 10.80 -3.46 6.76
N ASP A 58 10.84 -2.12 6.83
CA ASP A 58 9.73 -1.25 6.39
C ASP A 58 9.46 -1.41 4.90
N ALA A 59 10.52 -1.53 4.07
CA ALA A 59 10.39 -1.79 2.64
C ALA A 59 9.67 -3.11 2.34
N VAL A 60 10.07 -4.20 3.00
CA VAL A 60 9.38 -5.51 2.87
C VAL A 60 7.92 -5.40 3.33
N GLY A 61 7.66 -4.65 4.42
CA GLY A 61 6.30 -4.39 4.88
C GLY A 61 5.43 -3.69 3.84
N ASN A 62 5.96 -2.64 3.22
CA ASN A 62 5.27 -1.87 2.18
C ASN A 62 5.03 -2.71 0.90
N GLU A 63 5.96 -3.58 0.54
CA GLU A 63 5.78 -4.53 -0.58
C GLU A 63 4.67 -5.56 -0.28
N LEU A 64 4.66 -6.12 0.93
CA LEU A 64 3.59 -7.03 1.38
C LEU A 64 2.22 -6.35 1.38
N GLU A 65 2.13 -5.09 1.80
CA GLU A 65 0.89 -4.32 1.74
C GLU A 65 0.44 -4.09 0.28
N SER A 66 1.37 -3.71 -0.60
CA SER A 66 1.09 -3.52 -2.03
C SER A 66 0.52 -4.78 -2.68
N PHE A 67 1.09 -5.95 -2.37
CA PHE A 67 0.61 -7.23 -2.88
C PHE A 67 -0.80 -7.58 -2.37
N ARG A 68 -1.11 -7.28 -1.10
CA ARG A 68 -2.45 -7.49 -0.54
C ARG A 68 -3.48 -6.59 -1.22
N LEU A 69 -3.16 -5.32 -1.45
CA LEU A 69 -4.02 -4.36 -2.14
C LEU A 69 -4.30 -4.80 -3.58
N GLU A 70 -3.27 -5.20 -4.33
CA GLU A 70 -3.42 -5.75 -5.69
C GLU A 70 -4.36 -6.98 -5.67
N THR A 71 -4.12 -7.91 -4.75
CA THR A 71 -4.93 -9.13 -4.63
C THR A 71 -6.40 -8.81 -4.33
N MET A 72 -6.68 -7.90 -3.40
CA MET A 72 -8.04 -7.49 -3.06
C MET A 72 -8.74 -6.76 -4.22
N TYR A 73 -8.04 -5.85 -4.90
CA TYR A 73 -8.56 -5.14 -6.06
C TYR A 73 -8.96 -6.12 -7.17
N LEU A 74 -8.08 -7.07 -7.51
CA LEU A 74 -8.34 -8.07 -8.53
C LEU A 74 -9.49 -9.01 -8.15
N ALA A 75 -9.61 -9.38 -6.88
CA ALA A 75 -10.74 -10.18 -6.41
C ALA A 75 -12.08 -9.43 -6.57
N GLY A 76 -12.14 -8.17 -6.14
CA GLY A 76 -13.33 -7.33 -6.30
C GLY A 76 -13.71 -7.10 -7.76
N ALA A 77 -12.72 -6.88 -8.63
CA ALA A 77 -12.94 -6.75 -10.07
C ALA A 77 -13.52 -8.04 -10.69
N ALA A 78 -13.03 -9.20 -10.28
CA ALA A 78 -13.53 -10.50 -10.74
C ALA A 78 -14.96 -10.75 -10.26
N ASP A 79 -15.30 -10.38 -9.03
CA ASP A 79 -16.66 -10.54 -8.51
C ASP A 79 -17.65 -9.58 -9.19
N TYR A 80 -17.25 -8.34 -9.48
CA TYR A 80 -18.06 -7.41 -10.28
C TYR A 80 -18.36 -7.99 -11.67
N GLU A 81 -17.35 -8.57 -12.34
CA GLU A 81 -17.57 -9.21 -13.64
C GLU A 81 -18.56 -10.36 -13.55
N LYS A 82 -18.44 -11.26 -12.57
CA LYS A 82 -19.37 -12.39 -12.42
C LYS A 82 -20.81 -11.95 -12.14
N LEU A 83 -21.00 -10.84 -11.44
CA LEU A 83 -22.32 -10.38 -10.99
C LEU A 83 -23.04 -9.50 -12.01
N PHE A 84 -22.30 -8.78 -12.86
CA PHE A 84 -22.85 -7.71 -13.69
C PHE A 84 -22.49 -7.80 -15.18
N LYS A 85 -21.78 -8.85 -15.62
CA LYS A 85 -21.48 -9.15 -17.03
C LYS A 85 -21.80 -10.61 -17.36
#